data_AF-A0AAJ2A2V4-F1
#
_entry.id   AF-A0AAJ2A2V4-F1
#
_cell.length_a   1.000
_cell.length_b   1.000
_cell.length_c   1.000
_cell.angle_alpha   90.00
_cell.angle_beta   90.00
_cell.angle_gamma   90.00
#
_symmetry.space_group_name_H-M   'P 1'
#
loop_
_entity.id
_entity.type
_entity.pdbx_description
1 polymer ?
#
loop_
_entity_poly.entity_id
_entity_poly.type
_entity_poly.pdbx_seq_one_letter_code
_entity_poly.pdbx_strand_id
1 'polypeptide(L)'
;MSSEPGPLSFPDTPGTLQVDDSRADRSSNARSNVVREPSVRPLFVSREERAASAPQSLGEPGKTLFGEAGHPLLNQCFECARQQFPGLYPRQQARIERAIRRLVPPRLEHIVVMAEAPLHACGEAVETFTRMMRDFAELDGAGLMRDLLERAAHKPGLIDRLTGRYLGTETPELDFRGLLTTLKTSLHSFPARVKSSRQHIAEAHDGLAIGLAALSAVADLPEPWDTASAARALLDRRAMVRQAFQQLELLSLQVDAFETDIVDLLARADQLMNVTLPAALAARS
;
A
#
# COMPACT_ATOMS: atom_id res chain seq x y z
N MET A 1 19.13 35.91 -61.12
CA MET A 1 18.60 36.83 -60.11
C MET A 1 17.70 35.96 -59.23
N SER A 2 18.24 35.20 -58.27
CA SER A 2 18.65 35.62 -56.91
C SER A 2 17.43 36.19 -56.17
N SER A 3 16.93 35.66 -55.06
CA SER A 3 17.69 35.20 -53.88
C SER A 3 16.86 34.27 -52.99
N GLU A 4 17.51 33.24 -52.42
CA GLU A 4 17.01 32.38 -51.33
C GLU A 4 16.97 33.14 -49.98
N PRO A 5 16.08 32.78 -49.04
CA PRO A 5 16.03 33.37 -47.71
C PRO A 5 17.07 32.74 -46.76
N GLY A 6 17.82 33.59 -46.05
CA GLY A 6 18.88 33.21 -45.13
C GLY A 6 18.42 32.56 -43.81
N PRO A 7 19.33 31.88 -43.09
CA PRO A 7 19.00 31.09 -41.90
C PRO A 7 18.82 31.95 -40.64
N LEU A 8 17.80 31.61 -39.84
CA LEU A 8 17.52 32.21 -38.53
C LEU A 8 18.50 31.69 -37.48
N SER A 9 19.20 32.64 -36.85
CA SER A 9 20.20 32.44 -35.80
C SER A 9 19.53 32.45 -34.42
N PHE A 10 19.93 31.53 -33.53
CA PHE A 10 19.52 31.50 -32.12
C PHE A 10 20.48 32.33 -31.26
N PRO A 11 20.00 33.14 -30.30
CA PRO A 11 20.85 33.69 -29.24
C PRO A 11 20.78 32.84 -27.96
N ASP A 12 21.95 32.36 -27.53
CA ASP A 12 22.22 31.92 -26.16
C ASP A 12 22.25 33.12 -25.19
N THR A 13 21.68 32.92 -24.00
CA THR A 13 21.70 33.78 -22.79
C THR A 13 23.12 34.26 -22.38
N PRO A 14 23.36 35.26 -21.47
CA PRO A 14 22.57 35.58 -20.27
C PRO A 14 22.53 37.07 -19.82
N GLY A 15 21.63 37.42 -18.89
CA GLY A 15 21.60 38.77 -18.31
C GLY A 15 20.49 39.00 -17.28
N THR A 16 20.89 38.91 -16.01
CA THR A 16 20.19 39.30 -14.79
C THR A 16 19.53 40.68 -14.90
N LEU A 17 18.27 40.84 -14.44
CA LEU A 17 17.78 42.11 -13.91
C LEU A 17 16.56 41.90 -13.00
N GLN A 18 16.77 42.39 -11.78
CA GLN A 18 15.85 42.69 -10.68
C GLN A 18 14.41 43.02 -11.09
N VAL A 19 13.45 42.54 -10.30
CA VAL A 19 12.17 43.22 -10.11
C VAL A 19 11.95 43.41 -8.63
N ASP A 20 11.88 44.69 -8.28
CA ASP A 20 11.72 45.29 -6.97
C ASP A 20 10.29 45.12 -6.44
N ASP A 21 10.18 45.15 -5.12
CA ASP A 21 8.94 45.18 -4.35
C ASP A 21 8.17 46.47 -4.62
N SER A 22 6.86 46.38 -4.89
CA SER A 22 5.91 47.43 -4.50
C SER A 22 4.48 46.92 -4.41
N ARG A 23 4.11 46.76 -3.13
CA ARG A 23 2.80 46.52 -2.53
C ARG A 23 1.77 47.56 -2.96
N ALA A 24 0.60 47.12 -3.41
CA ALA A 24 -0.63 47.89 -3.34
C ALA A 24 -1.78 46.98 -2.92
N ASP A 25 -2.31 47.29 -1.73
CA ASP A 25 -3.49 46.70 -1.13
C ASP A 25 -4.69 46.67 -2.09
N ARG A 26 -5.36 45.51 -2.15
CA ARG A 26 -6.82 45.47 -2.16
C ARG A 26 -7.35 44.11 -1.73
N SER A 27 -7.96 44.15 -0.55
CA SER A 27 -8.79 43.14 0.09
C SER A 27 -9.77 42.46 -0.86
N SER A 28 -9.84 41.12 -0.83
CA SER A 28 -11.12 40.41 -0.90
C SER A 28 -11.02 39.03 -0.24
N ASN A 29 -12.02 38.79 0.61
CA ASN A 29 -12.26 37.58 1.39
C ASN A 29 -12.17 36.28 0.58
N ALA A 30 -11.28 35.38 0.98
CA ALA A 30 -11.44 33.95 0.73
C ALA A 30 -11.18 33.20 2.03
N ARG A 31 -12.23 32.54 2.51
CA ARG A 31 -12.25 31.68 3.69
C ARG A 31 -11.12 30.66 3.59
N SER A 32 -10.19 30.74 4.52
CA SER A 32 -9.21 29.70 4.82
C SER A 32 -9.98 28.44 5.25
N ASN A 33 -10.21 27.55 4.29
CA ASN A 33 -10.45 26.14 4.59
C ASN A 33 -9.11 25.58 5.04
N VAL A 34 -8.93 25.51 6.35
CA VAL A 34 -7.89 24.71 6.99
C VAL A 34 -8.12 23.27 6.56
N VAL A 35 -7.43 22.85 5.49
CA VAL A 35 -7.20 21.44 5.20
C VAL A 35 -6.33 20.96 6.36
N ARG A 36 -6.95 20.25 7.31
CA ARG A 36 -6.21 19.42 8.26
C ARG A 36 -5.52 18.33 7.44
N GLU A 37 -4.26 18.56 7.12
CA GLU A 37 -3.37 17.46 6.74
C GLU A 37 -3.42 16.40 7.85
N PRO A 38 -3.53 15.10 7.53
CA PRO A 38 -3.36 14.07 8.52
C PRO A 38 -1.92 14.16 9.03
N SER A 39 -1.77 14.58 10.29
CA SER A 39 -0.50 14.55 11.00
C SER A 39 -0.10 13.08 11.19
N VAL A 40 0.56 12.51 10.18
CA VAL A 40 1.31 11.28 10.31
C VAL A 40 2.56 11.65 11.09
N ARG A 41 2.54 11.39 12.39
CA ARG A 41 3.77 11.40 13.18
C ARG A 41 4.76 10.47 12.49
N PRO A 42 5.96 10.94 12.10
CA PRO A 42 6.96 10.02 11.62
C PRO A 42 7.27 9.05 12.76
N LEU A 43 7.18 7.74 12.49
CA LEU A 43 7.61 6.69 13.40
C LEU A 43 9.12 6.73 13.68
N PHE A 44 9.85 7.61 13.00
CA PHE A 44 11.31 7.62 12.96
C PHE A 44 11.85 9.02 13.20
N VAL A 45 12.89 9.10 14.03
CA VAL A 45 13.75 10.29 14.17
C VAL A 45 14.97 10.06 13.30
N SER A 46 15.27 11.00 12.40
CA SER A 46 16.37 10.89 11.43
C SER A 46 17.73 10.85 12.12
N ARG A 47 18.67 10.09 11.55
CA ARG A 47 20.07 9.93 12.02
C ARG A 47 20.79 11.27 12.22
N GLU A 48 20.45 12.27 11.41
CA GLU A 48 21.06 13.60 11.41
C GLU A 48 20.74 14.41 12.67
N GLU A 49 19.58 14.18 13.31
CA GLU A 49 19.20 14.87 14.56
C GLU A 49 19.93 14.31 15.80
N ARG A 50 20.47 13.08 15.74
CA ARG A 50 21.18 12.45 16.88
C ARG A 50 22.69 12.63 16.87
N ALA A 51 23.28 12.97 15.73
CA ALA A 51 24.73 13.19 15.64
C ALA A 51 25.22 14.37 16.50
N ALA A 52 24.31 15.24 16.95
CA ALA A 52 24.60 16.39 17.79
C ALA A 52 24.64 16.09 19.30
N SER A 53 24.38 14.86 19.75
CA SER A 53 24.17 14.59 21.19
C SER A 53 24.61 13.19 21.66
N ALA A 54 25.88 12.82 21.48
CA ALA A 54 26.43 11.64 22.16
C ALA A 54 27.89 11.84 22.63
N PRO A 55 28.20 11.64 23.92
CA PRO A 55 29.58 11.59 24.40
C PRO A 55 30.25 10.26 24.04
N GLN A 56 31.48 10.33 23.54
CA GLN A 56 32.32 9.19 23.18
C GLN A 56 32.97 8.57 24.42
N SER A 57 32.83 7.25 24.62
CA SER A 57 33.80 6.46 25.40
C SER A 57 34.06 5.14 24.68
N LEU A 58 35.24 5.03 24.06
CA LEU A 58 35.75 3.85 23.38
C LEU A 58 36.36 2.87 24.39
N GLY A 59 35.89 1.62 24.40
CA GLY A 59 36.54 0.49 25.04
C GLY A 59 37.43 -0.27 24.04
N GLU A 60 38.59 -0.73 24.49
CA GLU A 60 39.69 -1.30 23.69
C GLU A 60 39.33 -2.55 22.84
N PRO A 61 40.03 -2.75 21.71
CA PRO A 61 39.80 -3.88 20.82
C PRO A 61 40.51 -5.14 21.31
N GLY A 62 39.82 -6.29 21.34
CA GLY A 62 40.46 -7.60 21.43
C GLY A 62 40.00 -8.56 22.53
N LYS A 63 38.84 -8.37 23.17
CA LYS A 63 38.25 -9.41 24.04
C LYS A 63 37.05 -10.07 23.37
N THR A 64 36.99 -11.38 23.47
CA THR A 64 35.88 -12.23 23.01
C THR A 64 34.62 -11.90 23.80
N LEU A 65 33.80 -11.00 23.25
CA LEU A 65 32.76 -10.27 23.97
C LEU A 65 31.33 -10.88 23.88
N PHE A 66 31.13 -12.04 23.25
CA PHE A 66 29.77 -12.44 22.85
C PHE A 66 29.23 -13.71 23.54
N GLY A 67 29.84 -14.14 24.65
CA GLY A 67 29.52 -15.40 25.33
C GLY A 67 28.55 -15.33 26.52
N GLU A 68 28.29 -14.16 27.11
CA GLU A 68 27.58 -14.09 28.40
C GLU A 68 26.34 -13.20 28.35
N ALA A 69 25.28 -13.67 29.02
CA ALA A 69 24.06 -12.91 29.25
C ALA A 69 24.40 -11.56 29.92
N GLY A 70 24.17 -10.46 29.20
CA GLY A 70 24.40 -9.09 29.71
C GLY A 70 25.46 -8.28 28.99
N HIS A 71 25.72 -8.52 27.70
CA HIS A 71 26.65 -7.68 26.94
C HIS A 71 26.18 -6.21 26.84
N PRO A 72 27.02 -5.19 27.13
CA PRO A 72 26.62 -3.78 27.10
C PRO A 72 26.08 -3.34 25.73
N LEU A 73 26.58 -3.90 24.62
CA LEU A 73 26.03 -3.61 23.28
C LEU A 73 24.62 -4.16 23.08
N LEU A 74 24.25 -5.29 23.72
CA LEU A 74 22.88 -5.80 23.64
C LEU A 74 21.91 -4.86 24.35
N ASN A 75 22.29 -4.35 25.52
CA ASN A 75 21.49 -3.37 26.25
C ASN A 75 21.35 -2.07 25.44
N GLN A 76 22.42 -1.61 24.78
CA GLN A 76 22.34 -0.47 23.86
C GLN A 76 21.40 -0.74 22.68
N CYS A 77 21.46 -1.92 22.05
CA CYS A 77 20.50 -2.29 21.00
C CYS A 77 19.06 -2.31 21.50
N PHE A 78 18.80 -2.85 22.69
CA PHE A 78 17.46 -2.89 23.27
C PHE A 78 16.92 -1.48 23.53
N GLU A 79 17.74 -0.59 24.08
CA GLU A 79 17.37 0.81 24.27
C GLU A 79 17.17 1.55 22.95
N CYS A 80 18.04 1.34 21.95
CA CYS A 80 17.86 1.88 20.60
C CYS A 80 16.53 1.40 19.98
N ALA A 81 16.23 0.11 20.07
CA ALA A 81 14.97 -0.44 19.58
C ALA A 81 13.76 0.17 20.30
N ARG A 82 13.85 0.34 21.62
CA ARG A 82 12.79 0.95 22.44
C ARG A 82 12.54 2.41 22.08
N GLN A 83 13.61 3.17 21.82
CA GLN A 83 13.52 4.58 21.42
C GLN A 83 12.99 4.74 19.99
N GLN A 84 13.42 3.88 19.08
CA GLN A 84 13.03 3.95 17.66
C GLN A 84 11.63 3.41 17.41
N PHE A 85 11.16 2.45 18.20
CA PHE A 85 9.88 1.78 18.00
C PHE A 85 9.02 1.79 19.28
N PRO A 86 8.68 2.96 19.83
CA PRO A 86 8.04 3.07 21.14
C PRO A 86 6.65 2.42 21.22
N GLY A 87 5.92 2.35 20.11
CA GLY A 87 4.61 1.69 20.04
C GLY A 87 4.68 0.17 19.85
N LEU A 88 5.75 -0.33 19.21
CA LEU A 88 5.89 -1.74 18.83
C LEU A 88 6.71 -2.53 19.86
N TYR A 89 7.72 -1.90 20.45
CA TYR A 89 8.62 -2.56 21.41
C TYR A 89 7.87 -3.18 22.60
N PRO A 90 6.92 -2.50 23.28
CA PRO A 90 6.20 -3.09 24.41
C PRO A 90 5.34 -4.30 24.03
N ARG A 91 4.84 -4.35 22.78
CA ARG A 91 3.96 -5.43 22.31
C ARG A 91 4.73 -6.66 21.85
N GLN A 92 5.92 -6.47 21.29
CA GLN A 92 6.71 -7.52 20.64
C GLN A 92 8.11 -7.69 21.26
N GLN A 93 8.33 -7.20 22.49
CA GLN A 93 9.63 -7.12 23.17
C GLN A 93 10.41 -8.44 23.06
N ALA A 94 9.82 -9.56 23.48
CA ALA A 94 10.49 -10.86 23.50
C ALA A 94 10.95 -11.32 22.10
N ARG A 95 10.21 -10.97 21.04
CA ARG A 95 10.56 -11.33 19.66
C ARG A 95 11.65 -10.42 19.12
N ILE A 96 11.58 -9.11 19.39
CA ILE A 96 12.59 -8.13 18.99
C ILE A 96 13.92 -8.42 19.68
N GLU A 97 13.91 -8.62 21.00
CA GLU A 97 15.13 -8.95 21.73
C GLU A 97 15.76 -10.26 21.24
N ARG A 98 14.95 -11.27 20.95
CA ARG A 98 15.43 -12.53 20.36
C ARG A 98 16.06 -12.31 18.99
N ALA A 99 15.46 -11.46 18.15
CA ALA A 99 16.01 -11.13 16.83
C ALA A 99 17.34 -10.36 16.94
N ILE A 100 17.43 -9.39 17.87
CA ILE A 100 18.67 -8.66 18.16
C ILE A 100 19.76 -9.61 18.67
N ARG A 101 19.45 -10.52 19.59
CA ARG A 101 20.41 -11.51 20.11
C ARG A 101 20.93 -12.46 19.02
N ARG A 102 20.14 -12.74 17.98
CA ARG A 102 20.59 -13.53 16.81
C ARG A 102 21.51 -12.73 15.89
N LEU A 103 21.31 -11.40 15.81
CA LEU A 103 22.09 -10.51 14.95
C LEU A 103 23.41 -10.05 15.56
N VAL A 104 23.60 -10.16 16.88
CA VAL A 104 24.81 -9.69 17.57
C VAL A 104 25.68 -10.89 17.97
N PRO A 105 26.95 -10.98 17.52
CA PRO A 105 27.65 -10.06 16.62
C PRO A 105 27.13 -10.18 15.16
N PRO A 106 27.19 -9.10 14.35
CA PRO A 106 26.70 -9.15 12.98
C PRO A 106 27.59 -10.04 12.15
N ARG A 107 26.99 -11.14 11.72
CA ARG A 107 27.56 -12.05 10.74
C ARG A 107 26.69 -12.04 9.51
N LEU A 108 27.33 -12.11 8.34
CA LEU A 108 26.64 -12.05 7.06
C LEU A 108 25.57 -13.16 6.94
N GLU A 109 25.86 -14.35 7.46
CA GLU A 109 24.92 -15.49 7.57
C GLU A 109 23.60 -15.12 8.28
N HIS A 110 23.66 -14.41 9.40
CA HIS A 110 22.48 -14.06 10.19
C HIS A 110 21.74 -12.85 9.62
N ILE A 111 22.47 -11.92 8.99
CA ILE A 111 21.89 -10.73 8.37
C ILE A 111 21.03 -11.13 7.16
N VAL A 112 21.56 -12.00 6.29
CA VAL A 112 20.86 -12.39 5.05
C VAL A 112 19.56 -13.12 5.35
N VAL A 113 19.54 -14.00 6.35
CA VAL A 113 18.34 -14.78 6.73
C VAL A 113 17.36 -13.97 7.59
N MET A 114 17.80 -12.85 8.17
CA MET A 114 16.93 -12.01 8.99
C MET A 114 15.73 -11.49 8.19
N ALA A 115 14.52 -11.66 8.73
CA ALA A 115 13.27 -11.29 8.09
C ALA A 115 13.02 -11.95 6.71
N GLU A 116 13.68 -13.05 6.38
CA GLU A 116 13.46 -13.77 5.12
C GLU A 116 12.03 -14.28 4.97
N ALA A 117 11.52 -15.00 5.97
CA ALA A 117 10.14 -15.49 5.95
C ALA A 117 9.10 -14.35 5.85
N PRO A 118 9.19 -13.25 6.63
CA PRO A 118 8.31 -12.09 6.44
C PRO A 118 8.41 -11.42 5.06
N LEU A 119 9.61 -11.36 4.46
CA LEU A 119 9.77 -10.85 3.10
C LEU A 119 9.09 -11.74 2.06
N HIS A 120 9.19 -13.06 2.23
CA HIS A 120 8.50 -14.01 1.38
C HIS A 120 6.98 -13.89 1.50
N ALA A 121 6.47 -13.84 2.75
CA ALA A 121 5.04 -13.65 3.03
C ALA A 121 4.51 -12.32 2.46
N CYS A 122 5.32 -11.25 2.46
CA CYS A 122 4.96 -9.99 1.79
C CYS A 122 4.76 -10.19 0.28
N GLY A 123 5.64 -10.95 -0.38
CA GLY A 123 5.49 -11.27 -1.80
C GLY A 123 4.22 -12.08 -2.08
N GLU A 124 3.98 -13.13 -1.28
CA GLU A 124 2.78 -13.95 -1.39
C GLU A 124 1.49 -13.15 -1.14
N ALA A 125 1.51 -12.20 -0.19
CA ALA A 125 0.37 -11.33 0.08
C ALA A 125 0.01 -10.46 -1.12
N VAL A 126 1.01 -9.86 -1.78
CA VAL A 126 0.83 -9.06 -3.00
C VAL A 126 0.28 -9.93 -4.14
N GLU A 127 0.85 -11.12 -4.35
CA GLU A 127 0.39 -12.05 -5.39
C GLU A 127 -1.05 -12.50 -5.16
N THR A 128 -1.37 -12.87 -3.92
CA THR A 128 -2.72 -13.31 -3.52
C THR A 128 -3.75 -12.19 -3.74
N PHE A 129 -3.42 -10.97 -3.33
CA PHE A 129 -4.29 -9.82 -3.54
C PHE A 129 -4.47 -9.50 -5.04
N THR A 130 -3.39 -9.55 -5.82
CA THR A 130 -3.44 -9.32 -7.27
C THR A 130 -4.33 -10.34 -7.96
N ARG A 131 -4.22 -11.62 -7.58
CA ARG A 131 -5.10 -12.68 -8.08
C ARG A 131 -6.56 -12.43 -7.68
N MET A 132 -6.81 -12.02 -6.45
CA MET A 132 -8.17 -11.68 -6.00
C MET A 132 -8.77 -10.51 -6.78
N MET A 133 -8.01 -9.44 -7.02
CA MET A 133 -8.41 -8.31 -7.86
C MET A 133 -8.74 -8.76 -9.29
N ARG A 134 -7.91 -9.65 -9.85
CA ARG A 134 -8.15 -10.22 -11.17
C ARG A 134 -9.43 -11.03 -11.22
N ASP A 135 -9.64 -11.94 -10.28
CA ASP A 135 -10.87 -12.75 -10.22
C ASP A 135 -12.11 -11.86 -10.08
N PHE A 136 -12.03 -10.76 -9.32
CA PHE A 136 -13.11 -9.80 -9.20
C PHE A 136 -13.37 -9.02 -10.49
N ALA A 137 -12.31 -8.60 -11.19
CA ALA A 137 -12.43 -7.93 -12.48
C ALA A 137 -13.01 -8.86 -13.56
N GLU A 138 -12.62 -10.13 -13.57
CA GLU A 138 -13.12 -11.15 -14.50
C GLU A 138 -14.62 -11.44 -14.32
N LEU A 139 -15.17 -11.21 -13.12
CA LEU A 139 -16.62 -11.30 -12.90
C LEU A 139 -17.41 -10.20 -13.63
N ASP A 140 -16.78 -9.06 -13.91
CA ASP A 140 -17.40 -7.87 -14.52
C ASP A 140 -18.82 -7.57 -13.99
N GLY A 141 -19.00 -7.66 -12.67
CA GLY A 141 -20.33 -7.61 -12.06
C GLY A 141 -21.08 -6.30 -12.35
N ALA A 142 -20.35 -5.18 -12.45
CA ALA A 142 -20.93 -3.89 -12.82
C ALA A 142 -21.38 -3.86 -14.29
N GLY A 143 -20.58 -4.40 -15.23
CA GLY A 143 -20.95 -4.53 -16.63
C GLY A 143 -22.19 -5.41 -16.81
N LEU A 144 -22.20 -6.59 -16.18
CA LEU A 144 -23.35 -7.49 -16.18
C LEU A 144 -24.63 -6.81 -15.67
N MET A 145 -24.56 -6.10 -14.54
CA MET A 145 -25.71 -5.38 -14.00
C MET A 145 -26.22 -4.27 -14.92
N ARG A 146 -25.32 -3.53 -15.57
CA ARG A 146 -25.69 -2.51 -16.56
C ARG A 146 -26.41 -3.15 -17.75
N ASP A 147 -25.87 -4.23 -18.30
CA ASP A 147 -26.46 -4.94 -19.44
C ASP A 147 -27.86 -5.47 -19.10
N LEU A 148 -28.07 -5.97 -17.87
CA LEU A 148 -29.38 -6.41 -17.40
C LEU A 148 -30.36 -5.23 -17.31
N LEU A 149 -29.94 -4.07 -16.79
CA LEU A 149 -30.78 -2.88 -16.72
C LEU A 149 -31.13 -2.33 -18.10
N GLU A 150 -30.17 -2.26 -19.02
CA GLU A 150 -30.40 -1.77 -20.39
C GLU A 150 -31.41 -2.66 -21.12
N ARG A 151 -31.28 -3.99 -20.99
CA ARG A 151 -32.23 -4.95 -21.56
C ARG A 151 -33.61 -4.86 -20.91
N ALA A 152 -33.69 -4.64 -19.60
CA ALA A 152 -34.96 -4.50 -18.89
C ALA A 152 -35.68 -3.17 -19.22
N ALA A 153 -34.91 -2.09 -19.41
CA ALA A 153 -35.44 -0.77 -19.75
C ALA A 153 -35.81 -0.61 -21.24
N HIS A 154 -35.36 -1.53 -22.11
CA HIS A 154 -35.64 -1.46 -23.54
C HIS A 154 -37.13 -1.60 -23.83
N LYS A 155 -37.77 -0.51 -24.28
CA LYS A 155 -39.16 -0.51 -24.77
C LYS A 155 -39.15 -0.78 -26.29
N PRO A 156 -39.89 -1.79 -26.79
CA PRO A 156 -39.93 -2.04 -28.23
C PRO A 156 -40.55 -0.85 -28.96
N GLY A 157 -39.84 -0.33 -29.95
CA GLY A 157 -40.27 0.80 -30.76
C GLY A 157 -41.45 0.45 -31.68
N LEU A 158 -42.12 1.47 -32.23
CA LEU A 158 -43.26 1.32 -33.14
C LEU A 158 -42.89 0.51 -34.40
N ILE A 159 -41.64 0.59 -34.86
CA ILE A 159 -41.10 -0.14 -36.01
C ILE A 159 -40.92 -1.63 -35.69
N ASP A 160 -40.50 -2.00 -34.47
CA ASP A 160 -40.41 -3.40 -34.04
C ASP A 160 -41.79 -4.06 -33.93
N ARG A 161 -42.81 -3.26 -33.56
CA ARG A 161 -44.21 -3.72 -33.55
C ARG A 161 -44.76 -3.95 -34.96
N LEU A 162 -44.33 -3.15 -35.94
CA LEU A 162 -44.81 -3.21 -37.33
C LEU A 162 -44.04 -4.23 -38.18
N THR A 163 -42.79 -4.54 -37.87
CA THR A 163 -41.95 -5.48 -38.63
C THR A 163 -42.16 -6.95 -38.29
N GLY A 164 -43.20 -7.29 -37.52
CA GLY A 164 -43.60 -8.68 -37.28
C GLY A 164 -42.60 -9.51 -36.47
N ARG A 165 -41.52 -8.92 -35.98
CA ARG A 165 -40.49 -9.58 -35.16
C ARG A 165 -41.04 -10.08 -33.81
N TYR A 166 -42.22 -9.61 -33.41
CA TYR A 166 -42.90 -9.92 -32.15
C TYR A 166 -44.12 -10.84 -32.27
N LEU A 167 -44.50 -11.31 -33.47
CA LEU A 167 -45.60 -12.28 -33.62
C LEU A 167 -45.15 -13.75 -33.56
N GLY A 168 -43.84 -14.04 -33.44
CA GLY A 168 -43.35 -15.40 -33.68
C GLY A 168 -42.16 -15.90 -32.87
N THR A 169 -41.55 -15.13 -31.98
CA THR A 169 -40.49 -15.67 -31.12
C THR A 169 -40.58 -15.04 -29.75
N GLU A 170 -40.99 -15.86 -28.77
CA GLU A 170 -40.61 -15.72 -27.38
C GLU A 170 -39.13 -15.32 -27.33
N THR A 171 -38.85 -14.04 -27.07
CA THR A 171 -37.53 -13.67 -26.58
C THR A 171 -37.33 -14.56 -25.35
N PRO A 172 -36.27 -15.41 -25.29
CA PRO A 172 -36.09 -16.27 -24.13
C PRO A 172 -36.19 -15.37 -22.91
N GLU A 173 -37.15 -15.63 -22.02
CA GLU A 173 -37.31 -14.87 -20.79
C GLU A 173 -35.93 -14.90 -20.13
N LEU A 174 -35.19 -13.81 -20.25
CA LEU A 174 -33.86 -13.73 -19.70
C LEU A 174 -34.08 -13.91 -18.21
N ASP A 175 -33.53 -14.96 -17.61
CA ASP A 175 -33.67 -15.20 -16.17
C ASP A 175 -32.78 -14.20 -15.43
N PHE A 176 -33.22 -12.93 -15.39
CA PHE A 176 -32.55 -11.83 -14.72
C PHE A 176 -32.29 -12.18 -13.26
N ARG A 177 -33.23 -12.89 -12.63
CA ARG A 177 -33.12 -13.34 -11.25
C ARG A 177 -32.05 -14.42 -11.11
N GLY A 178 -32.04 -15.42 -11.98
CA GLY A 178 -30.99 -16.45 -12.04
C GLY A 178 -29.59 -15.88 -12.23
N LEU A 179 -29.41 -14.95 -13.17
CA LEU A 179 -28.11 -14.30 -13.42
C LEU A 179 -27.65 -13.47 -12.21
N LEU A 180 -28.55 -12.71 -11.58
CA LEU A 180 -28.21 -11.92 -10.39
C LEU A 180 -27.95 -12.78 -9.16
N THR A 181 -28.69 -13.87 -8.97
CA THR A 181 -28.42 -14.81 -7.89
C THR A 181 -27.05 -15.47 -8.06
N THR A 182 -26.66 -15.79 -9.30
CA THR A 182 -25.33 -16.34 -9.62
C THR A 182 -24.25 -15.31 -9.32
N LEU A 183 -24.40 -14.07 -9.82
CA LEU A 183 -23.48 -12.97 -9.55
C LEU A 183 -23.32 -12.72 -8.04
N LYS A 184 -24.44 -12.65 -7.31
CA LYS A 184 -24.46 -12.46 -5.86
C LYS A 184 -23.71 -13.59 -5.14
N THR A 185 -23.93 -14.84 -5.56
CA THR A 185 -23.25 -16.00 -4.99
C THR A 185 -21.75 -15.92 -5.21
N SER A 186 -21.30 -15.55 -6.41
CA SER A 186 -19.87 -15.34 -6.72
C SER A 186 -19.28 -14.20 -5.88
N LEU A 187 -19.97 -13.08 -5.75
CA LEU A 187 -19.53 -11.93 -4.95
C LEU A 187 -19.46 -12.24 -3.45
N HIS A 188 -20.33 -13.10 -2.91
CA HIS A 188 -20.30 -13.52 -1.50
C HIS A 188 -19.05 -14.33 -1.13
N SER A 189 -18.30 -14.83 -2.12
CA SER A 189 -17.03 -15.52 -1.85
C SER A 189 -15.88 -14.58 -1.46
N PHE A 190 -15.94 -13.30 -1.86
CA PHE A 190 -14.83 -12.36 -1.68
C PHE A 190 -14.61 -11.88 -0.24
N PRO A 191 -15.63 -11.56 0.58
CA PRO A 191 -15.41 -11.08 1.95
C PRO A 191 -14.54 -12.01 2.80
N ALA A 192 -14.74 -13.34 2.68
CA ALA A 192 -13.92 -14.32 3.38
C ALA A 192 -12.45 -14.32 2.89
N ARG A 193 -12.24 -14.16 1.58
CA ARG A 193 -10.91 -14.07 0.96
C ARG A 193 -10.19 -12.79 1.37
N VAL A 194 -10.90 -11.66 1.40
CA VAL A 194 -10.39 -10.36 1.89
C VAL A 194 -9.97 -10.47 3.35
N LYS A 195 -10.79 -11.08 4.21
CA LYS A 195 -10.46 -11.30 5.62
C LYS A 195 -9.19 -12.13 5.79
N SER A 196 -9.06 -13.22 5.02
CA SER A 196 -7.86 -14.06 5.01
C SER A 196 -6.63 -13.27 4.55
N SER A 197 -6.76 -12.49 3.47
CA SER A 197 -5.69 -11.63 2.97
C SER A 197 -5.25 -10.58 3.99
N ARG A 198 -6.19 -9.92 4.68
CA ARG A 198 -5.88 -8.97 5.77
C ARG A 198 -5.11 -9.63 6.90
N GLN A 199 -5.52 -10.82 7.32
CA GLN A 199 -4.80 -11.54 8.37
C GLN A 199 -3.37 -11.87 7.92
N HIS A 200 -3.20 -12.35 6.70
CA HIS A 200 -1.88 -12.66 6.16
C HIS A 200 -0.98 -11.42 6.07
N ILE A 201 -1.55 -10.28 5.63
CA ILE A 201 -0.88 -8.97 5.60
C ILE A 201 -0.46 -8.54 7.01
N ALA A 202 -1.34 -8.67 8.00
CA ALA A 202 -1.03 -8.30 9.38
C ALA A 202 0.11 -9.15 9.96
N GLU A 203 0.11 -10.46 9.69
CA GLU A 203 1.18 -11.38 10.13
C GLU A 203 2.53 -11.05 9.47
N ALA A 204 2.52 -10.80 8.16
CA ALA A 204 3.72 -10.37 7.43
C ALA A 204 4.23 -9.01 7.93
N HIS A 205 3.32 -8.08 8.21
CA HIS A 205 3.63 -6.75 8.73
C HIS A 205 4.32 -6.83 10.09
N ASP A 206 3.77 -7.61 11.03
CA ASP A 206 4.39 -7.83 12.33
C ASP A 206 5.79 -8.45 12.20
N GLY A 207 5.95 -9.42 11.30
CA GLY A 207 7.23 -10.06 11.02
C GLY A 207 8.28 -9.08 10.49
N LEU A 208 7.91 -8.26 9.51
CA LEU A 208 8.77 -7.24 8.92
C LEU A 208 9.12 -6.15 9.94
N ALA A 209 8.16 -5.74 10.76
CA ALA A 209 8.38 -4.72 11.78
C ALA A 209 9.38 -5.17 12.85
N ILE A 210 9.30 -6.43 13.30
CA ILE A 210 10.26 -7.03 14.23
C ILE A 210 11.65 -7.09 13.58
N GLY A 211 11.73 -7.52 12.32
CA GLY A 211 12.98 -7.57 11.57
C GLY A 211 13.61 -6.19 11.40
N LEU A 212 12.80 -5.19 11.04
CA LEU A 212 13.23 -3.80 10.88
C LEU A 212 13.73 -3.20 12.18
N ALA A 213 13.03 -3.47 13.30
CA ALA A 213 13.44 -3.00 14.62
C ALA A 213 14.79 -3.59 15.03
N ALA A 214 14.98 -4.89 14.84
CA ALA A 214 16.23 -5.55 15.15
C ALA A 214 17.39 -5.08 14.25
N LEU A 215 17.18 -4.98 12.94
CA LEU A 215 18.18 -4.51 12.00
C LEU A 215 18.56 -3.04 12.24
N SER A 216 17.60 -2.18 12.58
CA SER A 216 17.85 -0.76 12.85
C SER A 216 18.61 -0.57 14.16
N ALA A 217 18.23 -1.30 15.21
CA ALA A 217 18.91 -1.26 16.50
C ALA A 217 20.38 -1.69 16.40
N VAL A 218 20.67 -2.72 15.60
CA VAL A 218 22.05 -3.19 15.38
C VAL A 218 22.82 -2.25 14.45
N ALA A 219 22.19 -1.71 13.40
CA ALA A 219 22.87 -0.85 12.43
C ALA A 219 23.28 0.52 12.97
N ASP A 220 22.65 0.97 14.04
CA ASP A 220 22.92 2.27 14.65
C ASP A 220 23.91 2.19 15.83
N LEU A 221 24.48 1.01 16.10
CA LEU A 221 25.59 0.88 17.06
C LEU A 221 26.87 1.57 16.51
N PRO A 222 27.62 2.29 17.35
CA PRO A 222 28.94 2.80 16.97
C PRO A 222 29.85 1.64 16.58
N GLU A 223 30.63 1.77 15.51
CA GLU A 223 31.44 0.72 14.87
C GLU A 223 32.49 0.06 15.80
N PRO A 224 32.32 -1.24 16.11
CA PRO A 224 33.47 -2.14 16.12
C PRO A 224 33.18 -3.38 15.26
N TRP A 225 32.70 -3.20 14.03
CA TRP A 225 32.46 -4.34 13.14
C TRP A 225 33.77 -4.72 12.45
N ASP A 226 34.25 -5.95 12.69
CA ASP A 226 35.50 -6.45 12.09
C ASP A 226 35.48 -6.52 10.56
N THR A 227 34.31 -6.42 9.91
CA THR A 227 34.15 -6.56 8.46
C THR A 227 33.22 -5.51 7.84
N ALA A 228 33.77 -4.70 6.92
CA ALA A 228 33.01 -3.72 6.14
C ALA A 228 31.85 -4.34 5.34
N SER A 229 31.98 -5.62 4.93
CA SER A 229 30.95 -6.37 4.22
C SER A 229 29.71 -6.64 5.08
N ALA A 230 29.88 -6.94 6.37
CA ALA A 230 28.76 -7.16 7.29
C ALA A 230 27.99 -5.86 7.55
N ALA A 231 28.72 -4.74 7.75
CA ALA A 231 28.10 -3.43 7.91
C ALA A 231 27.28 -3.03 6.68
N ARG A 232 27.82 -3.24 5.47
CA ARG A 232 27.10 -2.97 4.23
C ARG A 232 25.87 -3.87 4.07
N ALA A 233 26.02 -5.18 4.28
CA ALA A 233 24.91 -6.13 4.19
C ALA A 233 23.78 -5.79 5.17
N LEU A 234 24.11 -5.32 6.38
CA LEU A 234 23.13 -4.91 7.38
C LEU A 234 22.30 -3.71 6.91
N LEU A 235 22.97 -2.70 6.33
CA LEU A 235 22.30 -1.52 5.78
C LEU A 235 21.41 -1.87 4.60
N ASP A 236 21.90 -2.70 3.68
CA ASP A 236 21.15 -3.14 2.50
C ASP A 236 19.94 -3.99 2.92
N ARG A 237 20.11 -4.90 3.89
CA ARG A 237 18.99 -5.69 4.43
C ARG A 237 17.96 -4.81 5.14
N ARG A 238 18.39 -3.84 5.93
CA ARG A 238 17.49 -2.86 6.57
C ARG A 238 16.68 -2.09 5.53
N ALA A 239 17.32 -1.65 4.44
CA ALA A 239 16.64 -0.94 3.36
C ALA A 239 15.59 -1.82 2.67
N MET A 240 15.94 -3.07 2.33
CA MET A 240 15.00 -4.03 1.74
C MET A 240 13.78 -4.30 2.63
N VAL A 241 14.00 -4.57 3.92
CA VAL A 241 12.92 -4.82 4.88
C VAL A 241 12.04 -3.57 5.07
N ARG A 242 12.64 -2.37 5.09
CA ARG A 242 11.90 -1.11 5.17
C ARG A 242 11.01 -0.89 3.95
N GLN A 243 11.54 -1.13 2.76
CA GLN A 243 10.77 -0.99 1.52
C GLN A 243 9.59 -1.98 1.50
N ALA A 244 9.82 -3.25 1.84
CA ALA A 244 8.75 -4.24 1.91
C ALA A 244 7.69 -3.87 2.94
N PHE A 245 8.10 -3.35 4.10
CA PHE A 245 7.19 -2.86 5.13
C PHE A 245 6.28 -1.74 4.59
N GLN A 246 6.84 -0.74 3.91
CA GLN A 246 6.09 0.35 3.30
C GLN A 246 5.14 -0.14 2.19
N GLN A 247 5.59 -1.10 1.37
CA GLN A 247 4.74 -1.72 0.34
C GLN A 247 3.54 -2.42 0.96
N LEU A 248 3.74 -3.09 2.10
CA LEU A 248 2.68 -3.81 2.80
C LEU A 248 1.67 -2.88 3.47
N GLU A 249 2.11 -1.72 3.98
CA GLU A 249 1.21 -0.66 4.46
C GLU A 249 0.30 -0.14 3.34
N LEU A 250 0.86 0.10 2.14
CA LEU A 250 0.06 0.50 0.97
C LEU A 250 -0.90 -0.61 0.55
N LEU A 251 -0.47 -1.88 0.57
CA LEU A 251 -1.32 -3.02 0.24
C LEU A 251 -2.51 -3.14 1.21
N SER A 252 -2.30 -2.90 2.51
CA SER A 252 -3.39 -2.89 3.50
C SER A 252 -4.48 -1.88 3.13
N LEU A 253 -4.09 -0.66 2.72
CA LEU A 253 -5.05 0.36 2.30
C LEU A 253 -5.83 -0.06 1.04
N GLN A 254 -5.14 -0.71 0.09
CA GLN A 254 -5.78 -1.23 -1.12
C GLN A 254 -6.80 -2.34 -0.81
N VAL A 255 -6.50 -3.21 0.16
CA VAL A 255 -7.43 -4.26 0.59
C VAL A 255 -8.67 -3.67 1.24
N ASP A 256 -8.54 -2.58 2.00
CA ASP A 256 -9.67 -1.89 2.62
C ASP A 256 -10.56 -1.18 1.59
N ALA A 257 -9.95 -0.52 0.61
CA ALA A 257 -10.68 0.06 -0.52
C ALA A 257 -11.43 -1.03 -1.30
N PHE A 258 -10.77 -2.16 -1.57
CA PHE A 258 -11.35 -3.27 -2.31
C PHE A 258 -12.53 -3.93 -1.56
N GLU A 259 -12.47 -4.06 -0.24
CA GLU A 259 -13.63 -4.52 0.54
C GLU A 259 -14.83 -3.61 0.34
N THR A 260 -14.60 -2.28 0.35
CA THR A 260 -15.65 -1.29 0.14
C THR A 260 -16.30 -1.47 -1.24
N ASP A 261 -15.49 -1.65 -2.28
CA ASP A 261 -15.98 -1.89 -3.66
C ASP A 261 -16.85 -3.16 -3.74
N ILE A 262 -16.48 -4.24 -3.06
CA ILE A 262 -17.26 -5.48 -3.00
C ILE A 262 -18.60 -5.24 -2.32
N VAL A 263 -18.60 -4.58 -1.17
CA VAL A 263 -19.81 -4.28 -0.40
C VAL A 263 -20.76 -3.41 -1.22
N ASP A 264 -20.23 -2.39 -1.89
CA ASP A 264 -21.01 -1.50 -2.75
C ASP A 264 -21.58 -2.22 -3.97
N LEU A 265 -20.83 -3.16 -4.56
CA LEU A 265 -21.31 -3.95 -5.68
C LEU A 265 -22.41 -4.94 -5.26
N LEU A 266 -22.27 -5.56 -4.09
CA LEU A 266 -23.30 -6.42 -3.49
C LEU A 266 -24.59 -5.64 -3.19
N ALA A 267 -24.47 -4.46 -2.59
CA ALA A 267 -25.61 -3.59 -2.30
C ALA A 267 -26.34 -3.18 -3.60
N ARG A 268 -25.58 -2.83 -4.65
CA ARG A 268 -26.14 -2.54 -5.98
C ARG A 268 -26.86 -3.74 -6.59
N ALA A 269 -26.29 -4.94 -6.49
CA ALA A 269 -26.94 -6.16 -6.98
C ALA A 269 -28.26 -6.43 -6.24
N ASP A 270 -28.31 -6.22 -4.93
CA ASP A 270 -29.51 -6.36 -4.12
C ASP A 270 -30.58 -5.31 -4.44
N GLN A 271 -30.18 -4.06 -4.61
CA GLN A 271 -31.07 -2.99 -5.06
C GLN A 271 -31.64 -3.31 -6.45
N LEU A 272 -30.80 -3.85 -7.34
CA LEU A 272 -31.19 -4.14 -8.70
C LEU A 272 -32.20 -5.30 -8.78
N MET A 273 -31.96 -6.35 -8.00
CA MET A 273 -32.83 -7.51 -7.90
C MET A 273 -34.20 -7.19 -7.28
N ASN A 274 -34.23 -6.35 -6.24
CA ASN A 274 -35.45 -6.16 -5.43
C ASN A 274 -36.25 -4.90 -5.80
N VAL A 275 -35.62 -3.90 -6.43
CA VAL A 275 -36.26 -2.59 -6.66
C VAL A 275 -36.25 -2.22 -8.14
N THR A 276 -35.07 -2.11 -8.75
CA THR A 276 -34.99 -1.47 -10.08
C THR A 276 -35.49 -2.36 -11.20
N LEU A 277 -35.17 -3.66 -11.19
CA LEU A 277 -35.69 -4.57 -12.23
C LEU A 277 -37.21 -4.74 -12.15
N PRO A 278 -37.83 -5.01 -10.98
CA PRO A 278 -39.28 -5.06 -10.88
C PRO A 278 -39.96 -3.77 -11.37
N ALA A 279 -39.42 -2.60 -11.00
CA ALA A 279 -39.94 -1.32 -11.45
C ALA A 279 -39.79 -1.12 -12.97
N ALA A 280 -38.64 -1.48 -13.55
CA ALA A 280 -38.41 -1.36 -14.99
C ALA A 280 -39.33 -2.28 -15.80
N LEU A 281 -39.54 -3.52 -15.32
CA LEU A 281 -40.46 -4.47 -15.94
C LEU A 281 -41.92 -4.03 -15.82
N ALA A 282 -42.35 -3.51 -14.66
CA ALA A 282 -43.69 -2.97 -14.47
C ALA A 282 -43.97 -1.71 -15.31
N ALA A 283 -42.95 -0.90 -15.60
CA ALA A 283 -43.08 0.27 -16.49
C ALA A 283 -43.15 -0.10 -17.99
N ARG A 284 -42.94 -1.38 -18.33
CA ARG A 284 -42.98 -1.93 -19.68
C ARG A 284 -44.32 -2.61 -20.00
N SER A 285 -45.01 -3.15 -18.99
CA SER A 285 -46.40 -3.65 -19.08
C SER A 285 -47.40 -2.51 -19.18
#